data_AF-A0A510UWZ6-F1
#
_entry.id   AF-A0A510UWZ6-F1
#
_cell.length_a   1.000
_cell.length_b   1.000
_cell.length_c   1.000
_cell.angle_alpha   90.00
_cell.angle_beta   90.00
_cell.angle_gamma   90.00
#
_symmetry.space_group_name_H-M   'P 1'
#
loop_
_entity.id
_entity.type
_entity.pdbx_description
1 polymer ?
#
loop_
_entity_poly.entity_id
_entity_poly.type
_entity_poly.pdbx_seq_one_letter_code
_entity_poly.pdbx_strand_id
1 'polypeptide(L)'
;MADNTLAHRAQNPTVTEAVHLPPSAPPTNHGHTVAAWTTTWTVVAGALIAALAMVFAQVWLFWAGLGVCVVGLVVGKVLQVLGYGQGGAATLAKQAHGGH
;
A
#
# COMPACT_ATOMS: atom_id res chain seq x y z
N MET A 1 8.10 -37.63 40.73
CA MET A 1 7.23 -37.06 39.68
C MET A 1 7.08 -35.59 40.02
N ALA A 2 7.80 -34.72 39.31
CA ALA A 2 7.67 -33.28 39.47
C ALA A 2 6.69 -32.79 38.40
N ASP A 3 5.58 -32.25 38.85
CA ASP A 3 4.37 -32.03 38.08
C ASP A 3 4.50 -30.73 37.27
N ASN A 4 4.02 -30.78 36.03
CA ASN A 4 4.05 -29.70 35.02
C ASN A 4 3.28 -28.43 35.42
N THR A 5 2.85 -28.33 36.68
CA THR A 5 2.11 -27.22 37.28
C THR A 5 2.96 -25.96 37.46
N LEU A 6 4.30 -26.07 37.46
CA LEU A 6 5.21 -24.93 37.58
C LEU A 6 5.59 -24.29 36.24
N ALA A 7 5.51 -25.03 35.13
CA ALA A 7 5.73 -24.50 33.79
C ALA A 7 4.59 -23.55 33.36
N HIS A 8 3.38 -23.71 33.90
CA HIS A 8 2.23 -22.86 33.61
C HIS A 8 2.23 -21.51 34.36
N ARG A 9 2.96 -21.38 35.49
CA ARG A 9 3.01 -20.12 36.25
C ARG A 9 3.97 -19.07 35.68
N ALA A 10 4.88 -19.46 34.80
CA ALA A 10 5.78 -18.54 34.10
C ALA A 10 5.10 -17.77 32.96
N GLN A 11 3.87 -18.13 32.61
CA GLN A 11 3.04 -17.44 31.62
C GLN A 11 2.07 -16.44 32.25
N ASN A 12 2.10 -16.21 33.56
CA ASN A 12 1.38 -15.06 34.11
C ASN A 12 2.15 -13.80 33.66
N PRO A 13 1.64 -13.07 32.66
CA PRO A 13 2.37 -11.95 32.10
C PRO A 13 2.46 -10.89 33.19
N THR A 14 3.69 -10.54 33.55
CA THR A 14 3.96 -9.41 34.43
C THR A 14 3.31 -8.18 33.81
N VAL A 15 2.19 -7.74 34.39
CA VAL A 15 1.49 -6.50 34.06
C VAL A 15 2.39 -5.35 34.51
N THR A 16 3.35 -4.91 33.68
CA THR A 16 4.21 -3.75 34.01
C THR A 16 4.39 -2.74 32.89
N GLU A 17 3.83 -2.94 31.72
CA GLU A 17 3.65 -1.86 30.76
C GLU A 17 2.25 -2.01 30.19
N ALA A 18 1.35 -1.08 30.52
CA ALA A 18 0.20 -0.84 29.68
C ALA A 18 0.78 -0.36 28.35
N VAL A 19 1.14 -1.32 27.48
CA VAL A 19 1.72 -1.07 26.17
C VAL A 19 0.80 -0.06 25.52
N HIS A 20 1.32 1.15 25.32
CA HIS A 20 0.56 2.26 24.74
C HIS A 20 0.41 1.97 23.24
N LEU A 21 -0.48 1.02 22.95
CA LEU A 21 -0.79 0.64 21.59
C LEU A 21 -1.59 1.79 20.98
N PRO A 22 -1.25 2.21 19.75
CA PRO A 22 -2.10 3.13 19.03
C PRO A 22 -3.51 2.52 18.94
N PRO A 23 -4.57 3.34 18.98
CA PRO A 23 -5.96 2.87 18.98
C PRO A 23 -6.35 2.05 17.74
N SER A 24 -5.50 1.99 16.71
CA SER A 24 -5.69 1.17 15.52
C SER A 24 -4.45 0.34 15.21
N ALA A 25 -4.66 -0.93 14.87
CA ALA A 25 -3.61 -1.78 14.30
C ALA A 25 -3.07 -1.15 13.00
N PRO A 26 -1.75 -1.19 12.76
CA PRO A 26 -1.17 -0.74 11.50
C PRO A 26 -1.78 -1.49 10.30
N PRO A 27 -1.97 -0.82 9.16
CA PRO A 27 -2.48 -1.47 7.97
C PRO A 27 -1.54 -2.58 7.45
N THR A 28 -2.11 -3.75 7.17
CA THR A 28 -1.38 -4.94 6.70
C THR A 28 -1.00 -4.94 5.22
N ASN A 29 -1.49 -3.98 4.41
CA ASN A 29 -1.23 -4.00 2.97
C ASN A 29 0.17 -3.51 2.57
N HIS A 30 1.00 -2.99 3.49
CA HIS A 30 2.35 -2.50 3.19
C HIS A 30 2.45 -1.55 1.98
N GLY A 31 1.40 -0.78 1.70
CA GLY A 31 1.34 0.10 0.53
C GLY A 31 0.91 -0.60 -0.77
N HIS A 32 0.64 -1.91 -0.74
CA HIS A 32 0.08 -2.69 -1.86
C HIS A 32 -1.43 -2.47 -2.01
N THR A 33 -1.81 -1.23 -2.28
CA THR A 33 -3.17 -0.90 -2.69
C THR A 33 -3.27 -0.83 -4.21
N VAL A 34 -4.46 -1.10 -4.75
CA VAL A 34 -4.70 -1.03 -6.20
C VAL A 34 -4.45 0.38 -6.71
N ALA A 35 -4.95 1.41 -6.00
CA ALA A 35 -4.71 2.80 -6.39
C ALA A 35 -3.21 3.15 -6.44
N ALA A 36 -2.41 2.69 -5.46
CA ALA A 36 -0.97 2.94 -5.42
C ALA A 36 -0.25 2.29 -6.61
N TRP A 37 -0.41 0.97 -6.81
CA TRP A 37 0.32 0.26 -7.87
C TRP A 37 -0.11 0.66 -9.28
N THR A 38 -1.40 0.94 -9.50
CA THR A 38 -1.87 1.46 -10.79
C THR A 38 -1.21 2.80 -11.10
N THR A 39 -1.22 3.74 -10.17
CA THR A 39 -0.60 5.05 -10.36
C THR A 39 0.91 4.92 -10.65
N THR A 40 1.61 4.11 -9.86
CA THR A 40 3.06 3.90 -10.00
C THR A 40 3.41 3.38 -11.38
N TRP A 41 2.78 2.28 -11.82
CA TRP A 41 3.11 1.69 -13.12
C TRP A 41 2.75 2.60 -14.29
N THR A 42 1.62 3.31 -14.23
CA THR A 42 1.25 4.25 -15.30
C THR A 42 2.24 5.42 -15.39
N VAL A 43 2.62 6.01 -14.26
CA VAL A 43 3.60 7.11 -14.24
C VAL A 43 4.98 6.63 -14.67
N VAL A 44 5.42 5.45 -14.22
CA VAL A 44 6.69 4.86 -14.67
C VAL A 44 6.68 4.63 -16.18
N ALA A 45 5.60 4.07 -16.74
CA ALA A 45 5.48 3.88 -18.19
C ALA A 45 5.53 5.21 -18.95
N GLY A 46 4.81 6.24 -18.50
CA GLY A 46 4.84 7.57 -19.09
C GLY A 46 6.24 8.22 -19.03
N ALA A 47 6.92 8.09 -17.90
CA ALA A 47 8.27 8.60 -17.71
C ALA A 47 9.29 7.87 -18.61
N LEU A 48 9.16 6.54 -18.77
CA LEU A 48 9.98 5.76 -19.69
C LEU A 48 9.76 6.19 -21.16
N ILE A 49 8.51 6.41 -21.57
CA ILE A 49 8.18 6.94 -22.90
C ILE A 49 8.83 8.30 -23.10
N ALA A 50 8.71 9.22 -22.13
CA ALA A 50 9.29 10.55 -22.21
C ALA A 50 10.83 10.53 -22.25
N ALA A 51 11.46 9.65 -21.46
CA ALA A 51 12.91 9.48 -21.46
C ALA A 51 13.43 8.95 -22.81
N LEU A 52 12.80 7.91 -23.35
CA LEU A 52 13.16 7.37 -24.67
C LEU A 52 12.93 8.39 -25.79
N ALA A 53 11.84 9.15 -25.71
CA ALA A 53 11.57 10.23 -26.66
C ALA A 53 12.70 11.28 -26.68
N MET A 54 13.26 11.61 -25.52
CA MET A 54 14.40 12.52 -25.42
C MET A 54 15.67 11.92 -26.06
N VAL A 55 15.94 10.63 -25.82
CA VAL A 55 17.08 9.91 -26.43
C VAL A 55 17.00 9.92 -27.96
N PHE A 56 15.81 9.79 -28.53
CA PHE A 56 15.59 9.77 -29.98
C PHE A 56 15.22 11.14 -30.59
N ALA A 57 15.32 12.23 -29.83
CA ALA A 57 14.94 13.59 -30.24
C ALA A 57 13.51 13.72 -30.80
N GLN A 58 12.57 12.92 -30.29
CA GLN A 58 11.15 12.91 -30.69
C GLN A 58 10.30 13.79 -29.76
N VAL A 59 10.21 15.08 -30.05
CA VAL A 59 9.53 16.07 -29.18
C VAL A 59 8.05 15.75 -28.95
N TRP A 60 7.32 15.29 -29.97
CA TRP A 60 5.90 14.96 -29.81
C TRP A 60 5.67 13.76 -28.87
N LEU A 61 6.58 12.77 -28.90
CA LEU A 61 6.48 11.57 -28.07
C LEU A 61 6.83 11.89 -26.61
N PHE A 62 7.68 12.89 -26.37
CA PHE A 62 7.94 13.40 -25.02
C PHE A 62 6.66 13.94 -24.38
N TRP A 63 5.91 14.77 -25.10
CA TRP A 63 4.62 15.30 -24.62
C TRP A 63 3.56 14.20 -24.46
N ALA A 64 3.56 13.19 -25.34
CA ALA A 64 2.70 12.02 -25.17
C ALA A 64 3.02 11.26 -23.87
N GLY A 65 4.31 11.02 -23.58
CA GLY A 65 4.75 10.39 -22.32
C GLY A 65 4.35 11.20 -21.08
N LEU A 66 4.48 12.53 -21.14
CA LEU A 66 4.02 13.41 -20.07
C LEU A 66 2.49 13.36 -19.90
N GLY A 67 1.74 13.28 -21.00
CA GLY A 67 0.30 13.07 -20.97
C GLY A 67 -0.09 11.78 -20.25
N VAL A 68 0.63 10.68 -20.49
CA VAL A 68 0.43 9.41 -19.77
C VAL A 68 0.67 9.57 -18.27
N CYS A 69 1.70 10.31 -17.85
CA CYS A 69 1.94 10.59 -16.43
C CYS A 69 0.74 11.32 -15.79
N VAL A 70 0.22 12.35 -16.45
CA VAL A 70 -0.95 13.11 -15.96
C VAL A 70 -2.18 12.21 -15.84
N VAL A 71 -2.45 11.38 -16.86
CA VAL A 71 -3.55 10.40 -16.81
C VAL A 71 -3.37 9.43 -15.64
N GLY A 72 -2.16 8.94 -15.39
CA GLY A 72 -1.85 8.07 -14.25
C GLY A 72 -2.22 8.70 -12.90
N LEU A 73 -1.91 9.98 -12.71
CA LEU A 73 -2.29 10.71 -11.50
C LEU A 73 -3.81 10.85 -11.35
N VAL A 74 -4.52 11.16 -12.45
CA VAL A 74 -5.98 11.26 -12.46
C VAL A 74 -6.62 9.92 -12.12
N VAL A 75 -6.19 8.84 -12.77
CA VAL A 75 -6.68 7.48 -12.49
C VAL A 75 -6.41 7.09 -11.03
N GLY A 76 -5.21 7.38 -10.53
CA GLY A 76 -4.85 7.14 -9.13
C GLY A 76 -5.79 7.84 -8.15
N LYS A 77 -6.10 9.12 -8.41
CA LYS A 77 -7.03 9.90 -7.59
C LYS A 77 -8.45 9.37 -7.67
N VAL A 78 -8.93 8.99 -8.86
CA VAL A 78 -10.25 8.36 -9.01
C VAL A 78 -10.32 7.06 -8.22
N LEU A 79 -9.32 6.17 -8.34
CA LEU A 79 -9.27 4.92 -7.58
C LEU A 79 -9.21 5.15 -6.07
N GLN A 80 -8.46 6.17 -5.62
CA GLN A 80 -8.43 6.56 -4.21
C GLN A 80 -9.82 6.94 -3.70
N VAL A 81 -10.55 7.79 -4.44
CA VAL A 81 -11.92 8.22 -4.09
C VAL A 81 -12.89 7.04 -4.09
N LEU A 82 -12.73 6.09 -5.02
CA LEU A 82 -13.52 4.86 -5.06
C LEU A 82 -13.18 3.85 -3.95
N GLY A 83 -12.25 4.18 -3.06
CA GLY A 83 -11.92 3.36 -1.89
C GLY A 83 -10.85 2.28 -2.13
N TYR A 84 -10.19 2.29 -3.30
CA TYR A 84 -9.07 1.41 -3.62
C TYR A 84 -7.72 1.94 -3.12
N GLY A 85 -7.71 3.12 -2.50
CA GLY A 85 -6.57 3.67 -1.80
C GLY A 85 -6.45 3.15 -0.37
N GLN A 86 -5.36 3.57 0.30
CA GLN A 86 -5.12 3.16 1.67
C GLN A 86 -6.21 3.67 2.63
N GLY A 87 -6.73 2.79 3.49
CA GLY A 87 -7.85 3.08 4.39
C GLY A 87 -9.22 3.22 3.70
N GLY A 88 -9.30 3.00 2.39
CA GLY A 88 -10.57 3.03 1.65
C GLY A 88 -11.40 1.76 1.88
N ALA A 89 -12.72 1.88 1.72
CA ALA A 89 -13.68 0.81 2.01
C ALA A 89 -13.36 -0.52 1.29
N ALA A 90 -12.98 -0.46 0.01
CA ALA A 90 -12.61 -1.65 -0.76
C ALA A 90 -11.30 -2.29 -0.26
N THR A 91 -10.31 -1.47 0.09
CA THR A 91 -9.04 -1.94 0.67
C THR A 91 -9.24 -2.61 2.03
N LEU A 92 -10.05 -1.99 2.91
CA LEU A 92 -10.37 -2.53 4.23
C LEU A 92 -11.15 -3.85 4.13
N ALA A 93 -12.12 -3.94 3.22
CA ALA A 93 -12.86 -5.17 2.97
C ALA A 93 -11.91 -6.32 2.54
N LYS A 94 -10.96 -6.02 1.64
CA LYS A 94 -9.93 -6.99 1.22
C LYS A 94 -9.03 -7.44 2.39
N GLN A 95 -8.72 -6.54 3.32
CA GLN A 95 -7.92 -6.88 4.51
C GLN A 95 -8.71 -7.76 5.49
N ALA A 96 -10.00 -7.50 5.70
CA ALA A 96 -10.85 -8.32 6.56
C ALA A 96 -10.94 -9.78 6.08
N HIS A 97 -10.96 -9.99 4.76
CA HIS A 97 -10.93 -11.33 4.17
C HIS A 97 -9.56 -12.02 4.21
N GLY A 98 -8.46 -11.27 4.34
CA GLY A 98 -7.10 -11.82 4.35
C GLY A 98 -6.57 -12.20 5.74
N GLY A 99 -7.32 -11.91 6.81
CA GLY A 99 -7.01 -12.34 8.17
C GLY A 99 -7.51 -13.76 8.41
N HIS A 100 -6.70 -14.75 8.05
CA HIS A 100 -6.83 -16.14 8.48
C HIS A 100 -5.59 -16.53 9.27
#